data_AF-A0A1G0BC82-F1
#
_entry.id   AF-A0A1G0BC82-F1
#
_cell.length_a   1.000
_cell.length_b   1.000
_cell.length_c   1.000
_cell.angle_alpha   90.00
_cell.angle_beta   90.00
_cell.angle_gamma   90.00
#
_symmetry.space_group_name_H-M   'P 1'
#
loop_
_entity.id
_entity.type
_entity.pdbx_description
1 polymer ?
#
loop_
_entity_poly.entity_id
_entity_poly.type
_entity_poly.pdbx_seq_one_letter_code
_entity_poly.pdbx_strand_id
1 'polypeptide(L)'
;MKKFLCHLVKITLPIVLFFLVLEVAIRKIPNDYQLKKDYLNENAAEINTLILGSSHTFYGLNPEYFSTKTFNAAYVSQSLDLDYEILKKYNSKLKNLKTVIVPISYFSLFETLETDVEKWRIKNYVIYYGLENKYQFLDHFESLNNHISENVKKGIKHYFLDKSYITSSDLGWGTNFNSKNKKTLNGEFTAKKHTAKNFNLYNKNVKSLQKIITLCQKNKTKVVFITTPTHVSYYKNLNRIQIEKTIKTIWELVKNNPNCEYINMLTSEKFTNEDFYDADHLNEIGAKKLSLFLNKFVTH
;
A
#
# COMPACT_ATOMS: atom_id res chain seq x y z
N MET A 1 29.74 -44.70 -2.00
CA MET A 1 28.56 -43.96 -1.53
C MET A 1 28.85 -43.05 -0.32
N LYS A 2 29.32 -43.55 0.83
CA LYS A 2 29.61 -42.72 2.02
C LYS A 2 30.61 -41.56 1.76
N LYS A 3 31.71 -41.83 1.05
CA LYS A 3 32.69 -40.80 0.67
C LYS A 3 32.07 -39.72 -0.24
N PHE A 4 31.27 -40.10 -1.23
CA PHE A 4 30.56 -39.17 -2.11
C PHE A 4 29.62 -38.25 -1.31
N LEU A 5 28.81 -38.82 -0.42
CA LEU A 5 27.89 -38.04 0.42
C LEU A 5 28.65 -37.05 1.34
N CYS A 6 29.79 -37.47 1.89
CA CYS A 6 30.63 -36.58 2.71
C CYS A 6 31.18 -35.40 1.90
N HIS A 7 31.65 -35.63 0.66
CA HIS A 7 32.11 -34.54 -0.20
C HIS A 7 30.95 -33.62 -0.63
N LEU A 8 29.78 -34.18 -0.92
CA LEU A 8 28.58 -33.40 -1.23
C LEU A 8 28.21 -32.47 -0.07
N VAL A 9 28.16 -32.99 1.16
CA VAL A 9 27.87 -32.20 2.36
C VAL A 9 28.89 -31.09 2.57
N LYS A 10 30.19 -31.34 2.36
CA LYS A 10 31.23 -30.31 2.49
C LYS A 10 31.03 -29.14 1.52
N ILE A 11 30.46 -29.39 0.34
CA ILE A 11 30.20 -28.36 -0.67
C ILE A 11 28.86 -27.66 -0.41
N THR A 12 27.81 -28.41 -0.07
CA THR A 12 26.45 -27.85 0.09
C THR A 12 26.27 -27.13 1.42
N LEU A 13 26.90 -27.61 2.50
CA LEU A 13 26.72 -27.05 3.84
C LEU A 13 27.12 -25.56 3.92
N PRO A 14 28.30 -25.12 3.41
CA PRO A 14 28.65 -23.70 3.42
C PRO A 14 27.66 -22.82 2.64
N ILE A 15 27.13 -23.33 1.51
CA ILE A 15 26.15 -22.60 0.69
C ILE A 15 24.83 -22.45 1.46
N VAL A 16 24.33 -23.53 2.06
CA VAL A 16 23.10 -23.49 2.87
C VAL A 16 23.27 -22.56 4.07
N LEU A 17 24.41 -22.65 4.76
CA LEU A 17 24.73 -21.76 5.88
C LEU A 17 24.80 -20.30 5.45
N PHE A 18 25.39 -20.00 4.29
CA PHE A 18 25.44 -18.64 3.75
C PHE A 18 24.03 -18.09 3.51
N PHE A 19 23.14 -18.85 2.86
CA PHE A 19 21.76 -18.42 2.63
C PHE A 19 20.96 -18.28 3.93
N LEU A 20 21.16 -19.17 4.89
CA LEU A 20 20.54 -19.07 6.21
C LEU A 20 20.96 -17.78 6.94
N VAL A 21 22.26 -17.48 6.96
CA VAL A 21 22.79 -16.26 7.57
C VAL A 21 22.28 -15.03 6.84
N LEU A 22 22.29 -15.04 5.50
CA LEU A 22 21.79 -13.93 4.69
C LEU A 22 20.29 -13.67 4.93
N GLU A 23 19.49 -14.74 4.99
CA GLU A 23 18.05 -14.65 5.29
C GLU A 23 17.81 -14.02 6.65
N VAL A 24 18.50 -14.51 7.70
CA VAL A 24 18.36 -13.98 9.06
C VAL A 24 18.83 -12.53 9.12
N ALA A 25 19.95 -12.19 8.47
CA ALA A 25 20.46 -10.84 8.42
C ALA A 25 19.47 -9.88 7.74
N ILE A 26 18.98 -10.22 6.54
CA ILE A 26 18.07 -9.32 5.81
C ILE A 26 16.74 -9.13 6.53
N ARG A 27 16.18 -10.18 7.15
CA ARG A 27 14.95 -10.07 7.93
C ARG A 27 15.08 -9.19 9.17
N LYS A 28 16.29 -9.04 9.71
CA LYS A 28 16.56 -8.16 10.85
C LYS A 28 16.70 -6.69 10.46
N ILE A 29 16.77 -6.38 9.16
CA ILE A 29 16.83 -4.99 8.68
C ILE A 29 15.43 -4.36 8.83
N PRO A 30 15.27 -3.31 9.66
CA PRO A 30 13.99 -2.65 9.85
C PRO A 30 13.44 -2.10 8.53
N ASN A 31 12.14 -2.25 8.33
CA ASN A 31 11.45 -1.80 7.12
C ASN A 31 10.00 -1.42 7.42
N ASP A 32 9.35 -0.74 6.46
CA ASP A 32 7.98 -0.23 6.62
C ASP A 32 6.95 -1.34 6.90
N TYR A 33 7.16 -2.58 6.45
CA TYR A 33 6.24 -3.68 6.73
C TYR A 33 6.34 -4.16 8.17
N GLN A 34 7.55 -4.27 8.70
CA GLN A 34 7.76 -4.57 10.11
C GLN A 34 7.21 -3.46 11.01
N LEU A 35 7.54 -2.19 10.72
CA LEU A 35 7.09 -1.03 11.51
C LEU A 35 5.56 -1.02 11.64
N LYS A 36 4.83 -1.11 10.51
CA LYS A 36 3.36 -1.01 10.57
C LYS A 36 2.71 -2.26 11.16
N LYS A 37 3.29 -3.44 10.95
CA LYS A 37 2.83 -4.68 11.58
C LYS A 37 3.00 -4.61 13.11
N ASP A 38 4.14 -4.11 13.60
CA ASP A 38 4.38 -3.93 15.03
C ASP A 38 3.41 -2.90 15.62
N TYR A 39 3.25 -1.74 14.97
CA TYR A 39 2.27 -0.74 15.39
C TYR A 39 0.85 -1.32 15.46
N LEU A 40 0.38 -2.02 14.43
CA LEU A 40 -0.96 -2.64 14.42
C LEU A 40 -1.11 -3.74 15.46
N ASN A 41 -0.05 -4.48 15.78
CA ASN A 41 -0.12 -5.52 16.81
C ASN A 41 -0.33 -4.93 18.21
N GLU A 42 0.29 -3.79 18.47
CA GLU A 42 0.30 -3.12 19.78
C GLU A 42 -0.89 -2.17 19.94
N ASN A 43 -1.22 -1.39 18.91
CA ASN A 43 -2.09 -0.22 19.02
C ASN A 43 -3.45 -0.38 18.32
N ALA A 44 -3.75 -1.52 17.68
CA ALA A 44 -4.99 -1.68 16.90
C ALA A 44 -6.28 -1.37 17.67
N ALA A 45 -6.33 -1.67 18.97
CA ALA A 45 -7.51 -1.39 19.79
C ALA A 45 -7.82 0.11 19.90
N GLU A 46 -6.82 0.97 19.76
CA GLU A 46 -6.94 2.42 19.91
C GLU A 46 -7.25 3.15 18.60
N ILE A 47 -7.07 2.49 17.45
CA ILE A 47 -7.26 3.11 16.14
C ILE A 47 -8.75 3.41 15.92
N ASN A 48 -9.05 4.68 15.67
CA ASN A 48 -10.38 5.15 15.25
C ASN A 48 -10.51 5.20 13.73
N THR A 49 -9.44 5.63 13.04
CA THR A 49 -9.41 5.75 11.58
C THR A 49 -8.24 4.95 11.00
N LEU A 50 -8.54 4.01 10.11
CA LEU A 50 -7.52 3.24 9.40
C LEU A 50 -7.48 3.66 7.93
N ILE A 51 -6.33 4.14 7.48
CA ILE A 51 -6.08 4.45 6.07
C ILE A 51 -5.44 3.22 5.42
N LEU A 52 -6.01 2.79 4.29
CA LEU A 52 -5.53 1.66 3.48
C LEU A 52 -5.15 2.15 2.08
N GLY A 53 -4.65 1.23 1.25
CA GLY A 53 -4.49 1.41 -0.19
C GLY A 53 -3.07 1.66 -0.68
N SER A 54 -2.99 2.21 -1.89
CA SER A 54 -1.76 2.33 -2.69
C SER A 54 -0.87 3.51 -2.29
N SER A 55 0.13 3.81 -3.13
CA SER A 55 0.98 5.01 -3.00
C SER A 55 0.17 6.31 -2.89
N HIS A 56 -1.03 6.36 -3.48
CA HIS A 56 -1.89 7.55 -3.47
C HIS A 56 -2.33 7.95 -2.06
N THR A 57 -2.58 7.00 -1.15
CA THR A 57 -2.88 7.29 0.27
C THR A 57 -1.69 7.08 1.18
N PHE A 58 -0.73 6.23 0.81
CA PHE A 58 0.53 6.10 1.54
C PHE A 58 1.26 7.44 1.63
N TYR A 59 1.35 8.18 0.52
CA TYR A 59 1.93 9.52 0.49
C TYR A 59 0.89 10.63 0.67
N GLY A 60 -0.34 10.42 0.20
CA GLY A 60 -1.35 11.48 0.17
C GLY A 60 -2.06 11.75 1.50
N LEU A 61 -1.99 10.86 2.49
CA LEU A 61 -2.68 11.04 3.78
C LEU A 61 -1.72 10.87 4.96
N ASN A 62 -1.47 11.96 5.68
CA ASN A 62 -0.68 11.97 6.91
C ASN A 62 -1.64 11.95 8.14
N PRO A 63 -1.60 10.86 8.94
CA PRO A 63 -2.40 10.71 10.16
C PRO A 63 -2.25 11.83 11.19
N GLU A 64 -1.12 12.55 11.23
CA GLU A 64 -0.88 13.63 12.20
C GLU A 64 -1.88 14.79 12.07
N TYR A 65 -2.53 14.93 10.91
CA TYR A 65 -3.51 15.98 10.66
C TYR A 65 -4.96 15.53 10.85
N PHE A 66 -5.17 14.32 11.36
CA PHE A 66 -6.48 13.84 11.78
C PHE A 66 -6.66 14.07 13.28
N SER A 67 -7.86 14.46 13.66
CA SER A 67 -8.27 14.71 15.05
C SER A 67 -8.61 13.42 15.81
N THR A 68 -8.74 12.30 15.11
CA THR A 68 -8.98 10.96 15.70
C THR A 68 -7.68 10.15 15.68
N LYS A 69 -7.59 9.11 16.52
CA LYS A 69 -6.43 8.19 16.50
C LYS A 69 -6.36 7.49 15.14
N THR A 70 -5.48 7.98 14.28
CA THR A 70 -5.43 7.58 12.87
C THR A 70 -4.12 6.86 12.60
N PHE A 71 -4.19 5.82 11.76
CA PHE A 71 -3.01 5.10 11.33
C PHE A 71 -3.05 4.82 9.83
N ASN A 72 -1.90 4.95 9.17
CA ASN A 72 -1.77 4.70 7.74
C ASN A 72 -1.10 3.36 7.45
N ALA A 73 -1.91 2.37 7.09
CA ALA A 73 -1.50 1.02 6.70
C ALA A 73 -1.40 0.83 5.17
N ALA A 74 -1.35 1.92 4.39
CA ALA A 74 -1.17 1.88 2.93
C ALA A 74 0.30 1.59 2.55
N TYR A 75 0.53 1.02 1.36
CA TYR A 75 1.88 0.86 0.81
C TYR A 75 1.91 1.20 -0.68
N VAL A 76 3.11 1.42 -1.22
CA VAL A 76 3.31 1.48 -2.67
C VAL A 76 2.78 0.19 -3.32
N SER A 77 1.95 0.37 -4.35
CA SER A 77 1.31 -0.70 -5.13
C SER A 77 0.41 -1.68 -4.33
N GLN A 78 0.00 -1.35 -3.09
CA GLN A 78 -0.98 -2.19 -2.38
C GLN A 78 -2.33 -2.17 -3.12
N SER A 79 -2.83 -3.37 -3.42
CA SER A 79 -4.09 -3.58 -4.12
C SER A 79 -5.26 -3.86 -3.17
N LEU A 80 -6.49 -3.74 -3.70
CA LEU A 80 -7.73 -3.81 -2.92
C LEU A 80 -7.95 -5.16 -2.21
N ASP A 81 -7.42 -6.25 -2.77
CA ASP A 81 -7.42 -7.55 -2.11
C ASP A 81 -6.51 -7.59 -0.88
N LEU A 82 -5.37 -6.92 -0.91
CA LEU A 82 -4.46 -6.78 0.24
C LEU A 82 -5.01 -5.82 1.29
N ASP A 83 -5.69 -4.74 0.86
CA ASP A 83 -6.45 -3.88 1.77
C ASP A 83 -7.44 -4.71 2.62
N TYR A 84 -8.20 -5.60 1.94
CA TYR A 84 -9.12 -6.50 2.61
C TYR A 84 -8.41 -7.47 3.57
N GLU A 85 -7.32 -8.10 3.16
CA GLU A 85 -6.62 -9.08 4.02
C GLU A 85 -5.99 -8.41 5.25
N ILE A 86 -5.45 -7.19 5.14
CA ILE A 86 -4.98 -6.42 6.30
C ILE A 86 -6.16 -6.13 7.25
N LEU A 87 -7.25 -5.57 6.74
CA LEU A 87 -8.43 -5.25 7.54
C LEU A 87 -9.00 -6.49 8.23
N LYS A 88 -9.13 -7.60 7.49
CA LYS A 88 -9.60 -8.89 8.00
C LYS A 88 -8.68 -9.43 9.10
N LYS A 89 -7.36 -9.37 8.92
CA LYS A 89 -6.39 -9.89 9.91
C LYS A 89 -6.52 -9.20 11.26
N TYR A 90 -6.67 -7.88 11.28
CA TYR A 90 -6.77 -7.11 12.52
C TYR A 90 -8.22 -6.87 12.98
N ASN A 91 -9.20 -7.42 12.29
CA ASN A 91 -10.63 -7.20 12.54
C ASN A 91 -11.03 -7.39 14.01
N SER A 92 -10.54 -8.45 14.65
CA SER A 92 -10.87 -8.72 16.05
C SER A 92 -10.17 -7.77 17.03
N LYS A 93 -9.07 -7.12 16.64
CA LYS A 93 -8.28 -6.20 17.47
C LYS A 93 -8.70 -4.73 17.29
N LEU A 94 -9.27 -4.35 16.15
CA LEU A 94 -9.70 -2.98 15.81
C LEU A 94 -10.99 -2.57 16.56
N LYS A 95 -10.96 -2.54 17.89
CA LYS A 95 -12.15 -2.37 18.75
C LYS A 95 -12.82 -1.00 18.63
N ASN A 96 -12.02 0.06 18.43
CA ASN A 96 -12.51 1.44 18.40
C ASN A 96 -12.62 2.00 16.97
N LEU A 97 -12.50 1.16 15.95
CA LEU A 97 -12.48 1.57 14.55
C LEU A 97 -13.85 2.11 14.11
N LYS A 98 -13.89 3.39 13.74
CA LYS A 98 -15.08 4.09 13.26
C LYS A 98 -15.03 4.38 11.77
N THR A 99 -13.86 4.54 11.19
CA THR A 99 -13.71 4.87 9.76
C THR A 99 -12.55 4.10 9.12
N VAL A 100 -12.78 3.58 7.92
CA VAL A 100 -11.75 3.05 7.02
C VAL A 100 -11.72 3.91 5.76
N ILE A 101 -10.55 4.43 5.41
CA ILE A 101 -10.33 5.20 4.19
C ILE A 101 -9.68 4.28 3.15
N VAL A 102 -10.29 4.16 1.97
CA VAL A 102 -9.80 3.31 0.87
C VAL A 102 -9.68 4.14 -0.41
N PRO A 103 -8.50 4.21 -1.06
CA PRO A 103 -8.36 4.95 -2.30
C PRO A 103 -9.00 4.22 -3.47
N ILE A 104 -9.63 5.01 -4.33
CA ILE A 104 -10.06 4.63 -5.67
C ILE A 104 -9.22 5.43 -6.66
N SER A 105 -8.02 4.93 -6.92
CA SER A 105 -7.14 5.43 -7.97
C SER A 105 -7.63 4.95 -9.34
N TYR A 106 -7.20 5.62 -10.40
CA TYR A 106 -7.60 5.28 -11.79
C TYR A 106 -7.35 3.81 -12.15
N PHE A 107 -6.31 3.20 -11.57
CA PHE A 107 -5.93 1.81 -11.78
C PHE A 107 -6.58 0.81 -10.80
N SER A 108 -7.14 1.25 -9.67
CA SER A 108 -7.50 0.38 -8.52
C SER A 108 -8.41 -0.80 -8.87
N LEU A 109 -9.32 -0.63 -9.83
CA LEU A 109 -10.23 -1.71 -10.24
C LEU A 109 -9.63 -2.67 -11.27
N PHE A 110 -8.47 -2.38 -11.86
CA PHE A 110 -7.97 -3.09 -13.03
C PHE A 110 -6.60 -3.73 -12.85
N GLU A 111 -5.99 -3.60 -11.67
CA GLU A 111 -4.73 -4.22 -11.33
C GLU A 111 -4.79 -4.94 -9.98
N THR A 112 -3.81 -5.82 -9.77
CA THR A 112 -3.50 -6.42 -8.46
C THR A 112 -2.00 -6.47 -8.32
N LEU A 113 -1.46 -6.38 -7.09
CA LEU A 113 -0.02 -6.42 -6.86
C LEU A 113 0.61 -7.71 -7.43
N GLU A 114 -0.11 -8.83 -7.36
CA GLU A 114 0.31 -10.13 -7.89
C GLU A 114 0.61 -10.12 -9.40
N THR A 115 -0.13 -9.31 -10.16
CA THR A 115 0.01 -9.18 -11.62
C THR A 115 0.85 -8.00 -12.05
N ASP A 116 1.29 -7.16 -11.11
CA ASP A 116 2.05 -5.94 -11.37
C ASP A 116 3.55 -6.20 -11.47
N VAL A 117 4.29 -5.25 -12.03
CA VAL A 117 5.76 -5.27 -12.07
C VAL A 117 6.37 -5.27 -10.65
N GLU A 118 5.66 -4.73 -9.66
CA GLU A 118 6.07 -4.68 -8.26
C GLU A 118 5.67 -5.93 -7.45
N LYS A 119 5.26 -7.04 -8.09
CA LYS A 119 4.82 -8.28 -7.42
C LYS A 119 5.80 -8.84 -6.38
N TRP A 120 7.09 -8.52 -6.49
CA TRP A 120 8.14 -8.86 -5.51
C TRP A 120 7.81 -8.35 -4.09
N ARG A 121 6.92 -7.36 -3.96
CA ARG A 121 6.45 -6.84 -2.67
C ARG A 121 5.51 -7.80 -1.94
N ILE A 122 4.92 -8.79 -2.62
CA ILE A 122 4.00 -9.78 -2.03
C ILE A 122 4.66 -10.51 -0.86
N LYS A 123 5.96 -10.85 -0.99
CA LYS A 123 6.75 -11.45 0.09
C LYS A 123 6.62 -10.71 1.42
N ASN A 124 6.49 -9.39 1.40
CA ASN A 124 6.46 -8.60 2.62
C ASN A 124 5.15 -8.83 3.39
N TYR A 125 4.04 -9.06 2.69
CA TYR A 125 2.76 -9.41 3.30
C TYR A 125 2.78 -10.84 3.85
N VAL A 126 3.47 -11.76 3.16
CA VAL A 126 3.64 -13.15 3.64
C VAL A 126 4.57 -13.19 4.86
N ILE A 127 5.74 -12.57 4.79
CA ILE A 127 6.78 -12.64 5.83
C ILE A 127 6.40 -11.83 7.06
N TYR A 128 6.00 -10.56 6.88
CA TYR A 128 5.80 -9.65 8.02
C TYR A 128 4.36 -9.71 8.51
N TYR A 129 3.37 -9.71 7.62
CA TYR A 129 1.97 -9.83 8.05
C TYR A 129 1.53 -11.27 8.26
N GLY A 130 2.28 -12.29 7.83
CA GLY A 130 1.84 -13.68 7.96
C GLY A 130 0.52 -13.93 7.24
N LEU A 131 0.27 -13.24 6.13
CA LEU A 131 -0.89 -13.52 5.30
C LEU A 131 -0.74 -14.91 4.68
N GLU A 132 -1.88 -15.58 4.47
CA GLU A 132 -1.89 -16.88 3.80
C GLU A 132 -1.16 -16.77 2.46
N ASN A 133 -0.17 -17.64 2.26
CA ASN A 133 0.58 -17.65 1.03
C ASN A 133 -0.27 -18.30 -0.07
N LYS A 134 -1.15 -17.49 -0.66
CA LYS A 134 -1.84 -17.81 -1.92
C LYS A 134 -0.87 -17.78 -3.11
N TYR A 135 0.38 -17.37 -2.87
CA TYR A 135 1.39 -17.06 -3.87
C TYR A 135 2.53 -18.09 -3.82
N GLN A 136 3.70 -17.70 -4.31
CA GLN A 136 4.77 -18.64 -4.62
C GLN A 136 5.53 -19.03 -3.35
N PHE A 137 6.09 -20.24 -3.32
CA PHE A 137 6.93 -20.72 -2.23
C PHE A 137 8.07 -19.74 -1.87
N LEU A 138 8.60 -19.03 -2.87
CA LEU A 138 9.67 -18.05 -2.72
C LEU A 138 9.26 -16.80 -1.91
N ASP A 139 7.98 -16.51 -1.76
CA ASP A 139 7.49 -15.37 -0.98
C ASP A 139 7.66 -15.58 0.54
N HIS A 140 8.05 -16.79 0.95
CA HIS A 140 8.45 -17.07 2.33
C HIS A 140 9.90 -16.67 2.66
N PHE A 141 10.67 -16.16 1.70
CA PHE A 141 12.11 -15.87 1.88
C PHE A 141 12.47 -14.47 1.38
N GLU A 142 13.21 -13.71 2.18
CA GLU A 142 13.78 -12.43 1.75
C GLU A 142 14.92 -12.62 0.75
N SER A 143 15.80 -13.59 1.03
CA SER A 143 17.02 -13.87 0.30
C SER A 143 16.78 -14.41 -1.12
N LEU A 144 15.63 -15.04 -1.37
CA LEU A 144 15.30 -15.69 -2.64
C LEU A 144 14.34 -14.88 -3.55
N ASN A 145 13.76 -13.80 -3.03
CA ASN A 145 12.78 -13.01 -3.80
C ASN A 145 13.42 -11.89 -4.64
N ASN A 146 14.72 -11.64 -4.46
CA ASN A 146 15.52 -10.70 -5.24
C ASN A 146 16.82 -11.36 -5.70
N HIS A 147 17.54 -10.72 -6.61
CA HIS A 147 18.88 -11.16 -6.96
C HIS A 147 19.78 -11.16 -5.72
N ILE A 148 20.58 -12.22 -5.56
CA ILE A 148 21.49 -12.39 -4.42
C ILE A 148 22.39 -11.15 -4.19
N SER A 149 22.84 -10.52 -5.28
CA SER A 149 23.69 -9.34 -5.23
C SER A 149 22.99 -8.11 -4.65
N GLU A 150 21.68 -7.96 -4.86
CA GLU A 150 20.89 -6.87 -4.27
C GLU A 150 20.70 -7.08 -2.77
N ASN A 151 20.45 -8.32 -2.38
CA ASN A 151 20.30 -8.74 -0.99
C ASN A 151 21.59 -8.55 -0.19
N VAL A 152 22.74 -8.94 -0.75
CA VAL A 152 24.06 -8.66 -0.17
C VAL A 152 24.32 -7.15 -0.10
N LYS A 153 24.04 -6.39 -1.17
CA LYS A 153 24.18 -4.92 -1.17
C LYS A 153 23.29 -4.26 -0.11
N LYS A 154 22.07 -4.77 0.10
CA LYS A 154 21.15 -4.31 1.13
C LYS A 154 21.75 -4.53 2.52
N GLY A 155 22.26 -5.73 2.77
CA GLY A 155 22.98 -6.06 4.01
C GLY A 155 24.17 -5.13 4.25
N ILE A 156 25.02 -4.94 3.24
CA ILE A 156 26.20 -4.06 3.37
C ILE A 156 25.79 -2.62 3.70
N LYS A 157 24.84 -2.06 2.96
CA LYS A 157 24.38 -0.67 3.17
C LYS A 157 23.78 -0.47 4.56
N HIS A 158 23.06 -1.46 5.08
CA HIS A 158 22.48 -1.33 6.42
C HIS A 158 23.53 -1.50 7.52
N TYR A 159 24.27 -2.61 7.51
CA TYR A 159 25.16 -2.98 8.62
C TYR A 159 26.50 -2.24 8.64
N PHE A 160 26.93 -1.64 7.53
CA PHE A 160 28.21 -0.94 7.45
C PHE A 160 28.10 0.53 7.06
N LEU A 161 26.95 0.98 6.52
CA LEU A 161 26.73 2.37 6.11
C LEU A 161 25.52 3.01 6.82
N ASP A 162 25.00 2.36 7.86
CA ASP A 162 23.86 2.81 8.69
C ASP A 162 22.63 3.27 7.89
N LYS A 163 22.43 2.68 6.71
CA LYS A 163 21.30 3.06 5.85
C LYS A 163 19.99 2.53 6.43
N SER A 164 19.04 3.44 6.65
CA SER A 164 17.65 3.08 6.96
C SER A 164 16.87 2.69 5.70
N TYR A 165 15.97 1.72 5.88
CA TYR A 165 15.01 1.26 4.87
C TYR A 165 13.55 1.55 5.27
N ILE A 166 13.36 2.29 6.36
CA ILE A 166 12.07 2.84 6.75
C ILE A 166 11.88 4.15 5.99
N THR A 167 10.77 4.25 5.29
CA THR A 167 10.35 5.46 4.55
C THR A 167 9.01 5.98 5.05
N SER A 168 8.57 5.51 6.21
CA SER A 168 7.33 5.92 6.87
C SER A 168 7.63 6.69 8.16
N SER A 169 6.69 7.54 8.57
CA SER A 169 6.61 8.04 9.95
C SER A 169 6.12 6.93 10.91
N ASP A 170 6.15 7.21 12.21
CA ASP A 170 5.66 6.28 13.24
C ASP A 170 4.17 5.94 13.08
N LEU A 171 3.39 6.84 12.49
CA LEU A 171 1.97 6.62 12.16
C LEU A 171 1.77 6.02 10.74
N GLY A 172 2.85 5.61 10.09
CA GLY A 172 2.83 4.88 8.82
C GLY A 172 2.68 5.74 7.57
N TRP A 173 2.77 7.08 7.65
CA TRP A 173 2.72 7.95 6.46
C TRP A 173 4.06 7.94 5.72
N GLY A 174 4.05 7.84 4.39
CA GLY A 174 5.27 7.84 3.57
C GLY A 174 5.93 9.22 3.49
N THR A 175 7.19 9.33 3.87
CA THR A 175 7.90 10.61 4.08
C THR A 175 8.85 11.02 2.95
N ASN A 176 9.08 10.14 1.98
CA ASN A 176 10.08 10.34 0.91
C ASN A 176 9.56 11.22 -0.26
N PHE A 177 8.27 11.55 -0.32
CA PHE A 177 7.70 12.43 -1.34
C PHE A 177 7.64 13.86 -0.80
N ASN A 178 8.71 14.62 -1.02
CA ASN A 178 8.90 15.97 -0.48
C ASN A 178 8.95 17.05 -1.59
N SER A 179 8.35 18.21 -1.31
CA SER A 179 8.25 19.38 -2.19
C SER A 179 9.60 19.89 -2.67
N LYS A 180 10.66 19.79 -1.85
CA LYS A 180 12.03 20.20 -2.20
C LYS A 180 12.63 19.38 -3.35
N ASN A 181 12.16 18.15 -3.53
CA ASN A 181 12.64 17.21 -4.53
C ASN A 181 11.52 16.79 -5.50
N LYS A 182 10.56 17.69 -5.74
CA LYS A 182 9.44 17.43 -6.67
C LYS A 182 9.95 17.10 -8.07
N LYS A 183 9.30 16.15 -8.71
CA LYS A 183 9.57 15.74 -10.09
C LYS A 183 8.79 16.63 -11.07
N THR A 184 9.13 16.50 -12.35
CA THR A 184 8.37 17.12 -13.43
C THR A 184 6.92 16.63 -13.42
N LEU A 185 5.98 17.57 -13.49
CA LEU A 185 4.55 17.31 -13.53
C LEU A 185 4.09 16.92 -14.95
N ASN A 186 4.69 15.89 -15.55
CA ASN A 186 4.25 15.32 -16.83
C ASN A 186 3.55 13.97 -16.59
N GLY A 187 2.22 13.95 -16.74
CA GLY A 187 1.38 12.79 -16.42
C GLY A 187 1.01 11.90 -17.59
N GLU A 188 1.37 12.22 -18.84
CA GLU A 188 0.94 11.43 -20.01
C GLU A 188 1.44 9.98 -19.94
N PHE A 189 2.75 9.82 -19.66
CA PHE A 189 3.35 8.49 -19.55
C PHE A 189 2.72 7.68 -18.40
N THR A 190 2.54 8.30 -17.23
CA THR A 190 1.95 7.65 -16.07
C THR A 190 0.48 7.28 -16.31
N ALA A 191 -0.30 8.16 -16.94
CA ALA A 191 -1.69 7.89 -17.32
C ALA A 191 -1.80 6.71 -18.30
N LYS A 192 -0.89 6.65 -19.29
CA LYS A 192 -0.80 5.52 -20.21
C LYS A 192 -0.41 4.22 -19.50
N LYS A 193 0.57 4.28 -18.57
CA LYS A 193 0.97 3.13 -17.75
C LYS A 193 -0.19 2.59 -16.90
N HIS A 194 -0.98 3.47 -16.30
CA HIS A 194 -2.14 3.10 -15.46
C HIS A 194 -3.39 2.74 -16.28
N THR A 195 -3.37 2.91 -17.61
CA THR A 195 -4.46 2.47 -18.46
C THR A 195 -4.39 0.95 -18.64
N ALA A 196 -5.44 0.27 -18.21
CA ALA A 196 -5.52 -1.17 -18.21
C ALA A 196 -5.54 -1.72 -19.64
N LYS A 197 -4.76 -2.79 -19.87
CA LYS A 197 -4.74 -3.49 -21.17
C LYS A 197 -6.06 -4.23 -21.45
N ASN A 198 -6.72 -4.70 -20.39
CA ASN A 198 -8.03 -5.35 -20.41
C ASN A 198 -8.68 -5.22 -19.02
N PHE A 199 -9.97 -5.57 -18.89
CA PHE A 199 -10.73 -5.42 -17.65
C PHE A 199 -10.95 -6.75 -16.91
N ASN A 200 -10.07 -7.75 -17.09
CA ASN A 200 -10.26 -9.09 -16.51
C ASN A 200 -10.27 -9.07 -14.97
N LEU A 201 -9.53 -8.14 -14.35
CA LEU A 201 -9.45 -8.00 -12.89
C LEU A 201 -10.60 -7.18 -12.29
N TYR A 202 -11.43 -6.53 -13.12
CA TYR A 202 -12.51 -5.66 -12.68
C TYR A 202 -13.45 -6.34 -11.66
N ASN A 203 -14.00 -7.50 -12.00
CA ASN A 203 -14.93 -8.20 -11.12
C ASN A 203 -14.26 -8.69 -9.83
N LYS A 204 -12.98 -9.12 -9.90
CA LYS A 204 -12.20 -9.55 -8.73
C LYS A 204 -12.02 -8.37 -7.75
N ASN A 205 -11.66 -7.20 -8.27
CA ASN A 205 -11.40 -6.01 -7.47
C ASN A 205 -12.67 -5.39 -6.89
N VAL A 206 -13.78 -5.37 -7.65
CA VAL A 206 -15.09 -5.00 -7.12
C VAL A 206 -15.52 -5.93 -5.98
N LYS A 207 -15.26 -7.24 -6.11
CA LYS A 207 -15.52 -8.20 -5.03
C LYS A 207 -14.66 -7.93 -3.78
N SER A 208 -13.42 -7.48 -3.93
CA SER A 208 -12.59 -7.05 -2.79
C SER A 208 -13.18 -5.83 -2.08
N LEU A 209 -13.65 -4.82 -2.81
CA LEU A 209 -14.37 -3.67 -2.21
C LEU A 209 -15.63 -4.11 -1.47
N GLN A 210 -16.45 -4.97 -2.06
CA GLN A 210 -17.64 -5.51 -1.42
C GLN A 210 -17.30 -6.22 -0.11
N LYS A 211 -16.21 -7.01 -0.06
CA LYS A 211 -15.76 -7.65 1.18
C LYS A 211 -15.35 -6.64 2.25
N ILE A 212 -14.65 -5.56 1.88
CA ILE A 212 -14.32 -4.46 2.80
C ILE A 212 -15.60 -3.83 3.34
N ILE A 213 -16.53 -3.47 2.46
CA ILE A 213 -17.82 -2.86 2.82
C ILE A 213 -18.59 -3.74 3.79
N THR A 214 -18.77 -5.03 3.47
CA THR A 214 -19.51 -5.98 4.33
C THR A 214 -18.85 -6.15 5.69
N LEU A 215 -17.52 -6.24 5.75
CA LEU A 215 -16.79 -6.35 7.01
C LEU A 215 -16.98 -5.10 7.88
N CYS A 216 -16.83 -3.91 7.28
CA CYS A 216 -17.05 -2.64 7.95
C CYS A 216 -18.51 -2.48 8.41
N GLN A 217 -19.49 -2.85 7.58
CA GLN A 217 -20.90 -2.78 7.93
C GLN A 217 -21.23 -3.66 9.14
N LYS A 218 -20.71 -4.89 9.20
CA LYS A 218 -20.85 -5.80 10.34
C LYS A 218 -20.33 -5.18 11.64
N ASN A 219 -19.27 -4.38 11.55
CA ASN A 219 -18.63 -3.73 12.70
C ASN A 219 -19.13 -2.31 12.97
N LYS A 220 -20.15 -1.84 12.23
CA LYS A 220 -20.65 -0.45 12.31
C LYS A 220 -19.55 0.59 12.03
N THR A 221 -18.65 0.26 11.12
CA THR A 221 -17.56 1.11 10.64
C THR A 221 -17.94 1.77 9.31
N LYS A 222 -17.70 3.07 9.19
CA LYS A 222 -17.88 3.84 7.96
C LYS A 222 -16.74 3.55 6.97
N VAL A 223 -17.05 3.45 5.69
CA VAL A 223 -16.05 3.37 4.61
C VAL A 223 -16.06 4.69 3.85
N VAL A 224 -14.91 5.34 3.74
CA VAL A 224 -14.72 6.53 2.92
C VAL A 224 -13.85 6.16 1.73
N PHE A 225 -14.47 6.07 0.56
CA PHE A 225 -13.75 5.95 -0.70
C PHE A 225 -13.22 7.32 -1.12
N ILE A 226 -11.95 7.39 -1.52
CA ILE A 226 -11.31 8.63 -1.96
C ILE A 226 -10.60 8.44 -3.29
N THR A 227 -10.95 9.22 -4.31
CA THR A 227 -10.04 9.45 -5.44
C THR A 227 -9.22 10.68 -5.11
N THR A 228 -7.91 10.49 -4.94
CA THR A 228 -7.00 11.58 -4.57
C THR A 228 -6.90 12.63 -5.69
N PRO A 229 -6.54 13.87 -5.37
CA PRO A 229 -6.22 14.87 -6.38
C PRO A 229 -5.06 14.43 -7.27
N THR A 230 -5.14 14.80 -8.54
CA THR A 230 -4.07 14.57 -9.52
C THR A 230 -3.83 15.85 -10.31
N HIS A 231 -2.63 15.99 -10.89
CA HIS A 231 -2.30 17.14 -11.69
C HIS A 231 -3.02 17.09 -13.05
N VAL A 232 -3.27 18.26 -13.66
CA VAL A 232 -3.96 18.39 -14.95
C VAL A 232 -3.28 17.65 -16.10
N SER A 233 -1.94 17.55 -16.08
CA SER A 233 -1.19 16.78 -17.06
C SER A 233 -1.39 15.26 -16.94
N TYR A 234 -1.92 14.77 -15.82
CA TYR A 234 -2.29 13.38 -15.64
C TYR A 234 -3.75 13.15 -16.03
N TYR A 235 -4.71 13.85 -15.39
CA TYR A 235 -6.12 13.51 -15.58
C TYR A 235 -6.65 13.79 -17.00
N LYS A 236 -6.06 14.73 -17.74
CA LYS A 236 -6.42 14.98 -19.16
C LYS A 236 -6.03 13.84 -20.11
N ASN A 237 -5.09 12.98 -19.69
CA ASN A 237 -4.57 11.87 -20.48
C ASN A 237 -5.20 10.52 -20.10
N LEU A 238 -6.21 10.50 -19.24
CA LEU A 238 -6.89 9.27 -18.83
C LEU A 238 -7.78 8.74 -19.95
N ASN A 239 -7.83 7.41 -20.09
CA ASN A 239 -8.83 6.77 -20.94
C ASN A 239 -10.23 6.97 -20.35
N ARG A 240 -11.10 7.62 -21.13
CA ARG A 240 -12.45 7.98 -20.72
C ARG A 240 -13.29 6.78 -20.28
N ILE A 241 -13.23 5.67 -21.00
CA ILE A 241 -14.01 4.46 -20.70
C ILE A 241 -13.60 3.90 -19.33
N GLN A 242 -12.30 3.83 -19.06
CA GLN A 242 -11.79 3.31 -17.78
C GLN A 242 -12.20 4.21 -16.61
N ILE A 243 -12.01 5.53 -16.70
CA ILE A 243 -12.33 6.44 -15.59
C ILE A 243 -13.84 6.53 -15.34
N GLU A 244 -14.66 6.60 -16.38
CA GLU A 244 -16.12 6.60 -16.25
C GLU A 244 -16.61 5.30 -15.62
N LYS A 245 -16.05 4.15 -16.02
CA LYS A 245 -16.36 2.86 -15.42
C LYS A 245 -15.99 2.84 -13.94
N THR A 246 -14.81 3.31 -13.55
CA THR A 246 -14.41 3.41 -12.15
C THR A 246 -15.38 4.27 -11.35
N ILE A 247 -15.61 5.50 -11.77
CA ILE A 247 -16.47 6.46 -11.05
C ILE A 247 -17.89 5.92 -10.91
N LYS A 248 -18.48 5.40 -11.99
CA LYS A 248 -19.83 4.82 -11.97
C LYS A 248 -19.93 3.65 -10.99
N THR A 249 -18.94 2.76 -11.01
CA THR A 249 -18.91 1.58 -10.11
C THR A 249 -18.92 1.99 -8.65
N ILE A 250 -18.10 2.97 -8.26
CA ILE A 250 -18.03 3.41 -6.86
C ILE A 250 -19.30 4.14 -6.44
N TRP A 251 -19.88 4.96 -7.32
CA TRP A 251 -21.19 5.58 -7.05
C TRP A 251 -22.30 4.54 -6.85
N GLU A 252 -22.33 3.48 -7.66
CA GLU A 252 -23.28 2.38 -7.48
C GLU A 252 -23.06 1.64 -6.16
N LEU A 253 -21.81 1.38 -5.77
CA LEU A 253 -21.49 0.77 -4.48
C LEU A 253 -21.96 1.65 -3.32
N VAL A 254 -21.68 2.95 -3.35
CA VAL A 254 -22.08 3.89 -2.29
C VAL A 254 -23.59 4.03 -2.21
N LYS A 255 -24.28 4.13 -3.36
CA LYS A 255 -25.75 4.17 -3.41
C LYS A 255 -26.40 2.96 -2.73
N ASN A 256 -25.78 1.78 -2.87
CA ASN A 256 -26.32 0.52 -2.34
C ASN A 256 -25.85 0.21 -0.91
N ASN A 257 -24.96 1.01 -0.31
CA ASN A 257 -24.36 0.72 0.99
C ASN A 257 -24.33 1.99 1.87
N PRO A 258 -25.24 2.15 2.84
CA PRO A 258 -25.42 3.41 3.58
C PRO A 258 -24.26 3.75 4.52
N ASN A 259 -23.36 2.81 4.83
CA ASN A 259 -22.14 3.07 5.61
C ASN A 259 -20.97 3.56 4.74
N CYS A 260 -21.19 3.76 3.43
CA CYS A 260 -20.16 4.19 2.50
C CYS A 260 -20.35 5.65 2.09
N GLU A 261 -19.25 6.34 1.85
CA GLU A 261 -19.21 7.66 1.23
C GLU A 261 -18.12 7.67 0.16
N TYR A 262 -18.32 8.41 -0.93
CA TYR A 262 -17.31 8.57 -1.97
C TYR A 262 -17.01 10.04 -2.21
N ILE A 263 -15.73 10.36 -2.08
CA ILE A 263 -15.17 11.68 -2.28
C ILE A 263 -14.25 11.59 -3.50
N ASN A 264 -14.63 12.27 -4.59
CA ASN A 264 -13.81 12.31 -5.79
C ASN A 264 -13.11 13.66 -5.91
N MET A 265 -11.80 13.68 -5.72
CA MET A 265 -10.96 14.88 -5.79
C MET A 265 -10.08 14.93 -7.06
N LEU A 266 -10.28 14.01 -8.01
CA LEU A 266 -9.40 13.80 -9.18
C LEU A 266 -8.98 15.10 -9.87
N THR A 267 -9.95 15.99 -10.10
CA THR A 267 -9.80 17.27 -10.80
C THR A 267 -10.02 18.48 -9.88
N SER A 268 -9.78 18.32 -8.58
CA SER A 268 -10.08 19.37 -7.60
C SER A 268 -9.18 20.59 -7.77
N GLU A 269 -9.80 21.75 -8.03
CA GLU A 269 -9.11 23.05 -8.13
C GLU A 269 -8.52 23.54 -6.79
N LYS A 270 -8.80 22.82 -5.69
CA LYS A 270 -8.20 23.12 -4.38
C LYS A 270 -6.71 22.87 -4.37
N PHE A 271 -6.15 22.09 -5.30
CA PHE A 271 -4.75 21.69 -5.32
C PHE A 271 -3.98 22.41 -6.42
N THR A 272 -2.83 22.98 -6.08
CA THR A 272 -1.94 23.69 -7.02
C THR A 272 -0.67 22.88 -7.27
N ASN A 273 0.16 23.32 -8.20
CA ASN A 273 1.42 22.63 -8.56
C ASN A 273 2.37 22.41 -7.37
N GLU A 274 2.28 23.25 -6.32
CA GLU A 274 3.10 23.11 -5.12
C GLU A 274 2.62 22.00 -4.17
N ASP A 275 1.41 21.48 -4.36
CA ASP A 275 0.87 20.36 -3.57
C ASP A 275 1.33 18.99 -4.10
N PHE A 276 1.93 18.94 -5.29
CA PHE A 276 2.27 17.71 -6.01
C PHE A 276 3.77 17.37 -5.92
N TYR A 277 4.07 16.09 -5.72
CA TYR A 277 5.42 15.55 -5.87
C TYR A 277 5.69 15.20 -7.34
N ASP A 278 4.73 14.56 -7.99
CA ASP A 278 4.71 14.27 -9.42
C ASP A 278 3.27 14.40 -9.96
N ALA A 279 3.00 13.93 -11.18
CA ALA A 279 1.70 14.20 -11.82
C ALA A 279 0.50 13.50 -11.16
N ASP A 280 0.70 12.45 -10.36
CA ASP A 280 -0.38 11.70 -9.72
C ASP A 280 -0.21 11.48 -8.21
N HIS A 281 0.89 11.97 -7.61
CA HIS A 281 1.12 11.90 -6.17
C HIS A 281 1.28 13.28 -5.53
N LEU A 282 0.69 13.41 -4.35
CA LEU A 282 0.90 14.57 -3.48
C LEU A 282 2.27 14.50 -2.80
N ASN A 283 2.83 15.67 -2.50
CA ASN A 283 3.96 15.82 -1.58
C ASN A 283 3.45 16.06 -0.14
N GLU A 284 4.33 16.39 0.80
CA GLU A 284 3.98 16.68 2.20
C GLU A 284 2.98 17.83 2.38
N ILE A 285 3.05 18.85 1.52
CA ILE A 285 2.15 20.02 1.56
C ILE A 285 0.74 19.59 1.12
N GLY A 286 0.66 18.90 -0.02
CA GLY A 286 -0.59 18.35 -0.53
C GLY A 286 -1.18 17.31 0.42
N ALA A 287 -0.35 16.46 1.01
CA ALA A 287 -0.78 15.42 1.95
C ALA A 287 -1.42 16.03 3.21
N LYS A 288 -0.80 17.07 3.79
CA LYS A 288 -1.40 17.85 4.89
C LYS A 288 -2.77 18.39 4.51
N LYS A 289 -2.86 19.03 3.34
CA LYS A 289 -4.07 19.66 2.84
C LYS A 289 -5.21 18.66 2.63
N LEU A 290 -4.92 17.51 2.01
CA LEU A 290 -5.89 16.44 1.81
C LEU A 290 -6.32 15.81 3.13
N SER A 291 -5.39 15.60 4.06
CA SER A 291 -5.68 15.03 5.39
C SER A 291 -6.60 15.93 6.20
N LEU A 292 -6.33 17.23 6.25
CA LEU A 292 -7.21 18.22 6.91
C LEU A 292 -8.60 18.30 6.27
N PHE A 293 -8.67 18.12 4.95
CA PHE A 293 -9.95 18.05 4.25
C PHE A 293 -10.74 16.78 4.63
N LEU A 294 -10.09 15.62 4.60
CA LEU A 294 -10.73 14.33 4.94
C LEU A 294 -11.05 14.19 6.43
N ASN A 295 -10.35 14.90 7.31
CA ASN A 295 -10.65 14.91 8.75
C ASN A 295 -12.11 15.35 9.04
N LYS A 296 -12.75 16.09 8.13
CA LYS A 296 -14.16 16.49 8.25
C LYS A 296 -15.15 15.36 7.99
N PHE A 297 -14.68 14.24 7.42
CA PHE A 297 -15.50 13.11 6.99
C PHE A 297 -15.29 11.86 7.85
N VAL A 298 -14.32 11.88 8.78
CA VAL A 298 -14.12 10.80 9.73
C VAL A 298 -15.13 10.90 10.88
N THR A 299 -15.50 9.75 11.44
CA THR A 299 -16.42 9.69 12.58
C THR A 299 -15.63 9.78 13.89
N HIS A 300 -16.08 10.65 14.79
CA HIS A 300 -15.53 10.82 16.14
C HIS A 300 -16.13 9.82 17.13
#